data_AF-A0A7S2HSD9-F1
#
_entry.id   AF-A0A7S2HSD9-F1
#
_cell.length_a   1.000
_cell.length_b   1.000
_cell.length_c   1.000
_cell.angle_alpha   90.00
_cell.angle_beta   90.00
_cell.angle_gamma   90.00
#
_symmetry.space_group_name_H-M   'P 1'
#
loop_
_entity.id
_entity.type
_entity.pdbx_description
1 polymer ?
#
loop_
_entity_poly.entity_id
_entity_poly.type
_entity_poly.pdbx_seq_one_letter_code
_entity_poly.pdbx_strand_id
1 'polypeptide(L)'
;GHHNANIDGKKYDDHDDHDHHRHHGPDETRELQCSKGETRKMEWAAHQVESTLDWNMTSRFWLYASNGLNNQGIHHLFPQVDWAHYPDLVPILKRTCEEFGVKHHCAPTLWSALTSHLAHIAEVNEESSPAARQATSNHPRQGSSIIEPRTVGGLAFLGQIDEYQS
;
A
#
# COMPACT_ATOMS: atom_id res chain seq x y z
N GLY A 1 38.81 -47.00 -23.22
CA GLY A 1 39.93 -46.51 -22.40
C GLY A 1 39.56 -45.12 -21.95
N HIS A 2 39.45 -44.82 -20.66
CA HIS A 2 40.59 -44.60 -19.75
C HIS A 2 41.65 -43.76 -20.46
N HIS A 3 41.80 -42.49 -20.08
CA HIS A 3 43.02 -41.96 -19.47
C HIS A 3 42.71 -40.65 -18.73
N ASN A 4 43.17 -40.65 -17.48
CA ASN A 4 43.19 -39.58 -16.49
C ASN A 4 44.55 -38.88 -16.63
N ALA A 5 44.63 -37.57 -16.43
CA ALA A 5 45.90 -36.89 -16.22
C ALA A 5 45.69 -35.68 -15.29
N ASN A 6 45.89 -35.95 -14.01
CA ASN A 6 46.11 -34.99 -12.94
C ASN A 6 47.62 -34.68 -12.94
N ILE A 7 48.03 -33.41 -13.00
CA ILE A 7 49.43 -32.99 -12.83
C ILE A 7 49.50 -31.74 -11.96
N ASP A 8 50.23 -31.91 -10.85
CA ASP A 8 50.92 -30.95 -9.97
C ASP A 8 50.15 -29.74 -9.42
N GLY A 9 49.95 -29.60 -8.11
CA GLY A 9 50.93 -29.86 -7.05
C GLY A 9 51.67 -28.58 -6.68
N LYS A 10 50.97 -27.55 -6.21
CA LYS A 10 51.56 -26.48 -5.41
C LYS A 10 50.72 -26.19 -4.18
N LYS A 11 51.28 -26.64 -3.07
CA LYS A 11 50.96 -26.34 -1.68
C LYS A 11 51.35 -24.87 -1.42
N TYR A 12 50.44 -24.07 -0.90
CA TYR A 12 50.79 -22.85 -0.18
C TYR A 12 50.12 -22.97 1.20
N ASP A 13 50.97 -23.30 2.18
CA ASP A 13 50.65 -23.24 3.60
C ASP A 13 51.01 -21.84 4.06
N ASP A 14 50.04 -20.92 4.15
CA ASP A 14 50.19 -19.70 4.95
C ASP A 14 49.20 -19.80 6.12
N HIS A 15 49.77 -20.16 7.26
CA HIS A 15 49.19 -19.97 8.57
C HIS A 15 49.26 -18.47 8.89
N ASP A 16 48.11 -17.81 8.99
CA ASP A 16 47.97 -16.65 9.85
C ASP A 16 46.72 -16.81 10.71
N ASP A 17 47.00 -16.96 12.00
CA ASP A 17 46.07 -17.09 13.09
C ASP A 17 45.25 -15.80 13.26
N HIS A 18 43.93 -15.89 13.05
CA HIS A 18 43.00 -15.03 13.76
C HIS A 18 41.80 -15.85 14.24
N ASP A 19 41.99 -16.41 15.43
CA ASP A 19 40.95 -16.99 16.24
C ASP A 19 40.08 -15.86 16.82
N HIS A 20 38.96 -15.56 16.17
CA HIS A 20 37.86 -14.82 16.78
C HIS A 20 36.58 -15.62 16.65
N HIS A 21 36.37 -16.46 17.68
CA HIS A 21 35.09 -16.84 18.26
C HIS A 21 33.91 -17.04 17.29
N ARG A 22 33.71 -18.31 16.92
CA ARG A 22 32.44 -18.84 16.45
C ARG A 22 31.31 -18.46 17.42
N HIS A 23 30.41 -17.58 16.99
CA HIS A 23 29.04 -17.54 17.50
C HIS A 23 28.13 -18.19 16.46
N HIS A 24 27.89 -19.49 16.63
CA HIS A 24 26.75 -20.17 16.01
C HIS A 24 25.47 -19.70 16.72
N GLY A 25 24.91 -18.58 16.29
CA GLY A 25 23.50 -18.28 16.49
C GLY A 25 22.70 -18.85 15.32
N PRO A 26 21.47 -19.35 15.50
CA PRO A 26 20.63 -19.70 14.37
C PRO A 26 20.40 -18.44 13.53
N ASP A 27 20.86 -18.48 12.28
CA ASP A 27 20.45 -17.58 11.22
C ASP A 27 18.96 -17.82 10.95
N GLU A 28 18.12 -17.22 11.79
CA GLU A 28 16.74 -16.94 11.45
C GLU A 28 16.72 -15.56 10.77
N THR A 29 17.20 -15.50 9.53
CA THR A 29 16.60 -14.61 8.54
C THR A 29 15.14 -15.02 8.40
N ARG A 30 14.31 -14.49 9.30
CA ARG A 30 12.86 -14.62 9.27
C ARG A 30 12.40 -13.97 7.98
N GLU A 31 12.30 -14.77 6.93
CA GLU A 31 11.62 -14.40 5.69
C GLU A 31 10.26 -13.83 6.11
N LEU A 32 10.09 -12.52 5.91
CA LEU A 32 8.79 -11.89 6.01
C LEU A 32 7.97 -12.51 4.87
N GLN A 33 7.28 -13.61 5.18
CA GLN A 33 6.24 -14.16 4.33
C GLN A 33 5.12 -13.12 4.32
N CYS A 34 5.24 -12.17 3.38
CA CYS A 34 4.14 -11.32 2.98
C CYS A 34 2.99 -12.26 2.64
N SER A 35 1.89 -12.18 3.40
CA SER A 35 0.71 -12.98 3.14
C SER A 35 0.34 -12.76 1.68
N LYS A 36 0.25 -13.86 0.94
CA LYS A 36 -0.05 -13.85 -0.49
C LYS A 36 -1.51 -13.45 -0.68
N GLY A 37 -1.81 -12.17 -0.49
CA GLY A 37 -3.02 -11.56 -1.01
C GLY A 37 -2.99 -11.71 -2.53
N GLU A 38 -4.14 -11.97 -3.14
CA GLU A 38 -4.26 -11.96 -4.60
C GLU A 38 -3.81 -10.58 -5.11
N THR A 39 -2.62 -10.52 -5.70
CA THR A 39 -2.14 -9.33 -6.37
C THR A 39 -2.95 -9.18 -7.65
N ARG A 40 -4.02 -8.39 -7.58
CA ARG A 40 -4.69 -7.92 -8.80
C ARG A 40 -3.63 -7.22 -9.66
N LYS A 41 -3.43 -7.71 -10.89
CA LYS A 41 -2.58 -7.01 -11.87
C LYS A 41 -3.27 -5.70 -12.25
N MET A 42 -3.04 -4.66 -11.45
CA MET A 42 -3.47 -3.30 -11.77
C MET A 42 -2.40 -2.63 -12.62
N GLU A 43 -2.84 -1.88 -13.63
CA GLU A 43 -1.95 -0.99 -14.39
C GLU A 43 -1.33 0.05 -13.44
N TRP A 44 -0.05 0.38 -13.66
CA TRP A 44 0.71 1.26 -12.76
C TRP A 44 -0.02 2.58 -12.47
N ALA A 45 -0.56 3.22 -13.51
CA ALA A 45 -1.25 4.51 -13.38
C ALA A 45 -2.54 4.40 -12.56
N ALA A 46 -3.34 3.34 -12.81
CA ALA A 46 -4.55 3.08 -12.04
C ALA A 46 -4.22 2.85 -10.56
N HIS A 47 -3.16 2.08 -10.28
CA HIS A 47 -2.72 1.85 -8.91
C HIS A 47 -2.28 3.15 -8.20
N GLN A 48 -1.58 4.06 -8.89
CA GLN A 48 -1.21 5.35 -8.29
C GLN A 48 -2.44 6.16 -7.90
N VAL A 49 -3.47 6.20 -8.73
CA VAL A 49 -4.68 6.96 -8.43
C VAL A 49 -5.49 6.30 -7.31
N GLU A 50 -5.73 4.99 -7.38
CA GLU A 50 -6.55 4.25 -6.41
C GLU A 50 -5.94 4.20 -5.02
N SER A 51 -4.60 4.23 -4.92
CA SER A 51 -3.90 4.21 -3.62
C SER A 51 -3.75 5.59 -2.99
N THR A 52 -4.18 6.66 -3.66
CA THR A 52 -4.07 8.04 -3.18
C THR A 52 -5.42 8.57 -2.69
N LEU A 53 -5.38 9.42 -1.66
CA LEU A 53 -6.53 10.20 -1.18
C LEU A 53 -6.23 11.68 -1.39
N ASP A 54 -6.76 12.24 -2.47
CA ASP A 54 -6.67 13.67 -2.74
C ASP A 54 -7.71 14.46 -1.94
N TRP A 55 -7.51 15.76 -1.77
CA TRP A 55 -8.46 16.58 -1.03
C TRP A 55 -8.46 18.02 -1.51
N ASN A 56 -9.64 18.64 -1.58
CA ASN A 56 -9.80 20.05 -1.96
C ASN A 56 -8.94 20.48 -3.18
N MET A 57 -8.95 19.65 -4.23
CA MET A 57 -7.98 19.64 -5.34
C MET A 57 -7.91 20.94 -6.13
N THR A 58 -9.02 21.67 -6.24
CA THR A 58 -9.15 22.91 -7.02
C THR A 58 -8.92 24.19 -6.20
N SER A 59 -8.84 24.08 -4.87
CA SER A 59 -8.65 25.25 -4.00
C SER A 59 -7.23 25.80 -4.11
N ARG A 60 -7.13 27.05 -4.56
CA ARG A 60 -5.85 27.77 -4.62
C ARG A 60 -5.25 27.93 -3.25
N PHE A 61 -6.05 28.28 -2.25
CA PHE A 61 -5.57 28.42 -0.87
C PHE A 61 -4.84 27.15 -0.40
N TRP A 62 -5.47 25.98 -0.56
CA TRP A 62 -4.87 24.72 -0.14
C TRP A 62 -3.71 24.28 -1.02
N LEU A 63 -3.76 24.57 -2.32
CA LEU A 63 -2.65 24.31 -3.22
C LEU A 63 -1.37 25.04 -2.75
N TYR A 64 -1.47 26.33 -2.40
CA TYR A 64 -0.34 27.10 -1.88
C TYR A 64 0.04 26.69 -0.45
N ALA A 65 -0.95 26.62 0.46
CA ALA A 65 -0.71 26.35 1.87
C ALA A 65 -0.10 24.96 2.12
N SER A 66 -0.45 23.99 1.28
CA SER A 66 0.10 22.62 1.34
C SER A 66 1.26 22.40 0.38
N ASN A 67 1.66 23.39 -0.41
CA ASN A 67 2.66 23.25 -1.46
C ASN A 67 2.38 22.06 -2.41
N GLY A 68 1.14 21.96 -2.89
CA GLY A 68 0.70 20.93 -3.83
C GLY A 68 0.33 19.56 -3.22
N LEU A 69 0.47 19.38 -1.90
CA LEU A 69 0.24 18.07 -1.26
C LEU A 69 -1.22 17.58 -1.31
N ASN A 70 -2.15 18.45 -1.69
CA ASN A 70 -3.57 18.17 -1.80
C ASN A 70 -3.96 17.43 -3.12
N ASN A 71 -2.99 17.20 -4.01
CA ASN A 71 -3.14 16.53 -5.32
C ASN A 71 -2.02 15.49 -5.57
N GLN A 72 -1.94 14.45 -4.75
CA GLN A 72 -0.93 13.39 -4.87
C GLN A 72 -1.14 12.49 -6.08
N GLY A 73 -2.39 12.22 -6.46
CA GLY A 73 -2.68 11.39 -7.64
C GLY A 73 -2.03 11.97 -8.91
N ILE A 74 -2.17 13.28 -9.11
CA ILE A 74 -1.52 14.00 -10.23
C ILE A 74 0.00 14.02 -10.06
N HIS A 75 0.50 14.27 -8.84
CA HIS A 75 1.94 14.28 -8.58
C HIS A 75 2.61 12.94 -8.91
N HIS A 76 1.99 11.81 -8.56
CA HIS A 76 2.51 10.48 -8.85
C HIS A 76 2.45 10.13 -10.34
N LEU A 77 1.42 10.58 -11.06
CA LEU A 77 1.30 10.39 -12.50
C LEU A 77 2.28 11.27 -13.29
N PHE A 78 2.50 12.50 -12.84
CA PHE A 78 3.27 13.52 -13.54
C PHE A 78 4.25 14.24 -12.60
N PRO A 79 5.28 13.57 -12.08
CA PRO A 79 6.19 14.14 -11.07
C PRO A 79 7.01 15.34 -11.56
N GLN A 80 7.07 15.56 -12.88
CA GLN A 80 7.76 16.68 -13.51
C GLN A 80 6.88 17.93 -13.68
N VAL A 81 5.56 17.82 -13.47
CA VAL A 81 4.64 18.93 -13.60
C VAL A 81 4.64 19.73 -12.30
N ASP A 82 4.86 21.04 -12.41
CA ASP A 82 4.76 21.93 -11.26
C ASP A 82 3.33 21.96 -10.71
N TRP A 83 3.21 21.97 -9.39
CA TRP A 83 1.92 21.88 -8.71
C TRP A 83 0.99 23.07 -9.01
N ALA A 84 1.50 24.21 -9.50
CA ALA A 84 0.68 25.32 -9.96
C ALA A 84 -0.28 24.92 -11.11
N HIS A 85 0.08 23.89 -11.89
CA HIS A 85 -0.71 23.37 -13.00
C HIS A 85 -1.71 22.29 -12.60
N TYR A 86 -1.64 21.75 -11.38
CA TYR A 86 -2.52 20.67 -10.96
C TYR A 86 -4.00 21.00 -11.12
N PRO A 87 -4.51 22.18 -10.75
CA PRO A 87 -5.94 22.46 -10.87
C PRO A 87 -6.49 22.40 -12.31
N ASP A 88 -5.64 22.64 -13.30
CA ASP A 88 -6.03 22.53 -14.72
C ASP A 88 -6.03 21.05 -15.17
N LEU A 89 -5.22 20.21 -14.52
CA LEU A 89 -5.17 18.76 -14.73
C LEU A 89 -6.26 17.99 -13.98
N VAL A 90 -6.75 18.48 -12.83
CA VAL A 90 -7.83 17.86 -12.04
C VAL A 90 -9.03 17.44 -12.89
N PRO A 91 -9.65 18.31 -13.73
CA PRO A 91 -10.80 17.91 -14.55
C PRO A 91 -10.45 16.86 -15.61
N ILE A 92 -9.21 16.87 -16.12
CA ILE A 92 -8.72 15.89 -17.10
C ILE A 92 -8.55 14.54 -16.42
N LEU A 93 -7.91 14.50 -15.25
CA LEU A 93 -7.72 13.29 -14.46
C LEU A 93 -9.08 12.66 -14.10
N LYS A 94 -10.02 13.45 -13.56
CA LYS A 94 -11.36 12.97 -13.20
C LYS A 94 -12.08 12.32 -14.37
N ARG A 95 -12.14 13.01 -15.52
CA ARG A 95 -12.75 12.47 -16.74
C ARG A 95 -12.08 11.18 -17.20
N THR A 96 -10.75 11.12 -17.12
CA THR A 96 -9.98 9.94 -17.52
C THR A 96 -10.29 8.78 -16.57
N CYS A 97 -10.34 9.02 -15.26
CA CYS A 97 -10.72 8.00 -14.28
C CYS A 97 -12.13 7.46 -14.53
N GLU A 98 -13.09 8.33 -14.85
CA GLU A 98 -14.45 7.92 -15.24
C GLU A 98 -14.47 7.08 -16.53
N GLU A 99 -13.72 7.48 -17.55
CA GLU A 99 -13.62 6.78 -18.83
C GLU A 99 -13.06 5.36 -18.68
N PHE A 100 -12.03 5.20 -17.85
CA PHE A 100 -11.35 3.92 -17.63
C PHE A 100 -11.90 3.12 -16.43
N GLY A 101 -12.92 3.63 -15.74
CA GLY A 101 -13.50 2.99 -14.55
C GLY A 101 -12.53 2.87 -13.38
N VAL A 102 -11.58 3.79 -13.26
CA VAL A 102 -10.58 3.86 -12.18
C VAL A 102 -11.16 4.63 -11.00
N LYS A 103 -11.06 4.09 -9.79
CA LYS A 103 -11.55 4.78 -8.60
C LYS A 103 -10.60 5.90 -8.17
N HIS A 104 -11.09 7.13 -8.14
CA HIS A 104 -10.34 8.29 -7.66
C HIS A 104 -10.89 8.76 -6.32
N HIS A 105 -10.16 8.54 -5.24
CA HIS A 105 -10.58 8.95 -3.90
C HIS A 105 -10.30 10.44 -3.66
N CYS A 106 -11.35 11.24 -3.49
CA CYS A 106 -11.23 12.67 -3.22
C CYS A 106 -12.11 13.08 -2.04
N ALA A 107 -11.52 13.77 -1.05
CA ALA A 107 -12.24 14.36 0.06
C ALA A 107 -12.51 15.87 -0.15
N PRO A 108 -13.65 16.41 0.33
CA PRO A 108 -13.95 17.84 0.16
C PRO A 108 -13.06 18.75 1.02
N THR A 109 -12.55 18.23 2.13
CA THR A 109 -11.71 18.99 3.08
C THR A 109 -10.56 18.15 3.62
N LEU A 110 -9.50 18.82 4.06
CA LEU A 110 -8.38 18.18 4.75
C LEU A 110 -8.84 17.38 5.97
N TRP A 111 -9.77 17.94 6.76
CA TRP A 111 -10.30 17.26 7.95
C TRP A 111 -11.02 15.97 7.60
N SER A 112 -11.83 15.97 6.54
CA SER A 112 -12.48 14.75 6.04
C SER A 112 -11.46 13.71 5.57
N ALA A 113 -10.37 14.13 4.93
CA ALA A 113 -9.30 13.22 4.53
C ALA A 113 -8.60 12.61 5.75
N LEU A 114 -8.29 13.44 6.74
CA LEU A 114 -7.60 13.01 7.96
C LEU A 114 -8.46 12.05 8.80
N THR A 115 -9.74 12.35 9.01
CA THR A 115 -10.62 11.47 9.78
C THR A 115 -10.81 10.12 9.08
N SER A 116 -10.99 10.12 7.75
CA SER A 116 -11.02 8.89 6.94
C SER A 116 -9.73 8.08 7.09
N HIS A 117 -8.57 8.74 7.05
CA HIS A 117 -7.29 8.08 7.19
C HIS A 117 -7.09 7.46 8.58
N LEU A 118 -7.46 8.18 9.64
CA LEU A 118 -7.40 7.66 11.02
C LEU A 118 -8.34 6.48 11.24
N ALA A 119 -9.55 6.52 10.65
CA ALA A 119 -10.49 5.40 10.69
C ALA A 119 -9.92 4.17 9.97
N HIS A 120 -9.31 4.35 8.80
CA HIS A 120 -8.65 3.27 8.07
C HIS A 120 -7.51 2.63 8.88
N ILE A 121 -6.69 3.44 9.56
CA ILE A 121 -5.65 2.92 10.46
C ILE A 121 -6.25 2.11 11.60
N ALA A 122 -7.35 2.56 12.21
CA ALA A 122 -8.02 1.83 13.28
C ALA A 122 -8.53 0.46 12.79
N GLU A 123 -9.17 0.41 11.63
CA GLU A 123 -9.66 -0.82 10.99
C GLU A 123 -8.51 -1.81 10.74
N VAL A 124 -7.44 -1.37 10.08
CA VAL A 124 -6.27 -2.21 9.80
C VAL A 124 -5.61 -2.69 11.10
N ASN A 125 -5.59 -1.86 12.14
CA ASN A 125 -5.08 -2.24 13.47
C ASN A 125 -5.95 -3.34 14.12
N GLU A 126 -7.26 -3.23 14.03
CA GLU A 126 -8.19 -4.25 14.53
C GLU A 126 -8.03 -5.58 13.78
N GLU A 127 -7.98 -5.56 12.46
CA GLU A 127 -7.74 -6.76 11.63
C GLU A 127 -6.38 -7.41 11.94
N SER A 128 -5.36 -6.60 12.20
CA SER A 128 -4.03 -7.09 12.56
C SER A 128 -3.90 -7.58 14.01
N SER A 129 -4.96 -7.49 14.83
CA SER A 129 -4.89 -7.91 16.23
C SER A 129 -4.86 -9.45 16.37
N PRO A 130 -4.09 -10.02 17.34
CA PRO A 130 -4.01 -11.48 17.54
C PRO A 130 -5.37 -12.15 17.72
N ALA A 131 -6.33 -11.46 18.37
CA ALA A 131 -7.70 -11.93 18.55
C ALA A 131 -8.47 -12.05 17.23
N ALA A 132 -8.32 -11.07 16.32
CA ALA A 132 -8.95 -11.10 14.99
C ALA A 132 -8.32 -12.17 14.07
N ARG A 133 -7.00 -12.37 14.17
CA ARG A 133 -6.29 -13.45 13.44
C ARG A 133 -6.71 -14.85 13.89
N GLN A 134 -6.98 -15.05 15.19
CA GLN A 134 -7.48 -16.34 15.70
C GLN A 134 -8.96 -16.58 15.38
N ALA A 135 -9.79 -15.53 15.35
CA ALA A 135 -11.19 -15.64 14.96
C ALA A 135 -11.37 -16.03 13.48
N THR A 136 -10.50 -15.52 12.60
CA THR A 136 -10.49 -15.88 11.16
C THR A 136 -9.85 -17.25 10.87
N SER A 137 -8.96 -17.75 11.73
CA SER A 137 -8.36 -19.09 11.56
C SER A 137 -9.26 -20.24 12.05
N ASN A 138 -10.14 -20.00 13.01
CA ASN A 138 -10.88 -21.05 13.72
C ASN A 138 -12.27 -21.37 13.15
N HIS A 139 -12.65 -20.85 11.97
CA HIS A 139 -13.95 -21.15 11.36
C HIS A 139 -13.79 -22.00 10.09
N PRO A 140 -14.24 -23.28 10.08
CA PRO A 140 -14.43 -23.98 8.82
C PRO A 140 -15.59 -23.30 8.09
N ARG A 141 -15.37 -22.87 6.83
CA ARG A 141 -16.42 -22.33 5.96
C ARG A 141 -17.55 -23.36 5.83
N GLN A 142 -18.62 -23.21 6.61
CA GLN A 142 -19.92 -23.80 6.30
C GLN A 142 -20.82 -22.73 5.67
N GLY A 143 -21.53 -23.14 4.64
CA GLY A 143 -22.13 -22.26 3.64
C GLY A 143 -23.34 -21.45 4.10
N SER A 144 -23.59 -20.42 3.29
CA SER A 144 -24.86 -19.71 3.02
C SER A 144 -25.88 -19.63 4.16
N SER A 145 -25.93 -18.48 4.83
CA SER A 145 -27.21 -17.91 5.28
C SER A 145 -27.16 -16.38 5.26
N ILE A 146 -28.32 -15.83 4.97
CA ILE A 146 -28.66 -14.41 4.76
C ILE A 146 -28.08 -13.54 5.88
N ILE A 147 -27.31 -12.50 5.53
CA ILE A 147 -26.77 -11.55 6.50
C ILE A 147 -27.89 -10.59 6.92
N GLU A 148 -28.38 -10.75 8.15
CA GLU A 148 -29.10 -9.70 8.85
C GLU A 148 -28.10 -8.62 9.34
N PRO A 149 -28.40 -7.32 9.21
CA PRO A 149 -27.51 -6.27 9.66
C PRO A 149 -27.45 -6.23 11.20
N ARG A 150 -26.29 -6.59 11.77
CA ARG A 150 -26.00 -6.34 13.18
C ARG A 150 -25.67 -4.87 13.38
N THR A 151 -26.62 -4.13 13.95
CA THR A 151 -26.37 -2.83 14.58
C THR A 151 -25.49 -3.03 15.81
N VAL A 152 -24.22 -2.64 15.72
CA VAL A 152 -23.37 -2.37 16.89
C VAL A 152 -23.26 -0.85 16.99
N GLY A 153 -23.53 -0.33 18.18
CA GLY A 153 -23.86 1.07 18.42
C GLY A 153 -22.79 2.09 17.98
N GLY A 154 -23.29 3.23 17.53
CA GLY A 154 -22.57 4.50 17.49
C GLY A 154 -21.80 4.76 16.19
N LEU A 155 -22.38 5.60 15.34
CA LEU A 155 -21.88 6.10 14.05
C LEU A 155 -21.83 5.07 12.92
N ALA A 156 -22.98 4.91 12.26
CA ALA A 156 -22.99 4.60 10.84
C ALA A 156 -22.27 5.73 10.09
N PHE A 157 -20.98 5.57 9.84
CA PHE A 157 -20.30 6.35 8.81
C PHE A 157 -20.64 5.68 7.49
N LEU A 158 -21.70 6.16 6.84
CA LEU A 158 -21.94 5.87 5.44
C LEU A 158 -20.69 6.33 4.70
N GLY A 159 -19.90 5.37 4.23
CA GLY A 159 -18.81 5.59 3.29
C GLY A 159 -19.39 6.18 2.01
N GLN A 160 -19.57 7.49 2.00
CA GLN A 160 -19.87 8.27 0.82
C GLN A 160 -18.66 9.18 0.58
N ILE A 161 -17.55 8.55 0.23
CA ILE A 161 -16.50 9.20 -0.56
C ILE A 161 -16.91 8.99 -2.01
N ASP A 162 -18.00 9.65 -2.40
CA ASP A 162 -18.35 9.86 -3.80
C ASP A 162 -19.25 11.08 -3.91
N GLU A 163 -18.99 11.81 -5.00
CA GLU A 163 -19.71 12.96 -5.53
C GLU A 163 -19.32 14.37 -5.02
N TYR A 164 -18.09 14.80 -5.36
CA TYR A 164 -17.81 16.23 -5.58
C TYR A 164 -18.22 16.59 -7.02
N GLN A 165 -19.49 16.95 -7.22
CA GLN A 165 -19.97 17.64 -8.43
C GLN A 165 -19.64 19.14 -8.35
N SER A 166 -19.49 19.71 -9.54
CA SER A 166 -18.99 21.06 -9.92
C SER A 166 -19.24 22.22 -8.96
#